data_AF-A0A3B0A0Y3-F1
#
_entry.id   AF-A0A3B0A0Y3-F1
#
_cell.length_a   1.000
_cell.length_b   1.000
_cell.length_c   1.000
_cell.angle_alpha   90.00
_cell.angle_beta   90.00
_cell.angle_gamma   90.00
#
_symmetry.space_group_name_H-M   'P 1'
#
loop_
_entity.id
_entity.type
_entity.pdbx_description
1 polymer ?
#
loop_
_entity_poly.entity_id
_entity_poly.type
_entity_poly.pdbx_seq_one_letter_code
_entity_poly.pdbx_strand_id
1 'polypeptide(L)'
;MNAPLQAWIGDTCTIVAGPADLDAVLDRVPSNGMSLVSEDGVQTLFVNLAGHQSGLTWEDATDILLSWGPLPPGAPPGQTFDDAEDAFADPWFAARNAEPFEISEDVARQAAHEFLRTGLRPTIVQWVEKP
;
A
#
# COMPACT_ATOMS: atom_id res chain seq x y z
N MET A 1 19.54 -0.78 -9.68
CA MET A 1 18.71 -1.90 -9.18
C MET A 1 18.49 -1.62 -7.71
N ASN A 2 17.25 -1.60 -7.26
CA ASN A 2 17.02 -1.58 -5.82
C ASN A 2 17.36 -2.93 -5.23
N ALA A 3 17.61 -2.92 -3.92
CA ALA A 3 17.72 -4.12 -3.14
C ALA A 3 16.45 -4.98 -3.24
N PRO A 4 16.58 -6.31 -3.14
CA PRO A 4 15.42 -7.18 -3.09
C PRO A 4 14.58 -6.88 -1.84
N LEU A 5 13.26 -7.07 -1.95
CA LEU A 5 12.35 -7.03 -0.81
C LEU A 5 12.21 -8.41 -0.17
N GLN A 6 11.74 -8.44 1.08
CA GLN A 6 11.24 -9.65 1.71
C GLN A 6 9.71 -9.64 1.73
N ALA A 7 9.10 -10.67 1.17
CA ALA A 7 7.67 -10.90 1.27
C ALA A 7 7.35 -11.93 2.36
N TRP A 8 6.52 -11.54 3.31
CA TRP A 8 6.09 -12.35 4.44
C TRP A 8 4.61 -12.69 4.32
N ILE A 9 4.33 -14.00 4.31
CA ILE A 9 2.98 -14.56 4.40
C ILE A 9 2.96 -15.49 5.61
N GLY A 10 2.35 -15.03 6.70
CA GLY A 10 2.52 -15.67 8.02
C GLY A 10 4.01 -15.76 8.38
N ASP A 11 4.49 -16.95 8.75
CA ASP A 11 5.89 -17.18 9.11
C ASP A 11 6.80 -17.50 7.90
N THR A 12 6.26 -17.45 6.68
CA THR A 12 7.03 -17.77 5.46
C THR A 12 7.57 -16.51 4.81
N CYS A 13 8.90 -16.42 4.70
CA CYS A 13 9.61 -15.37 3.99
C CYS A 13 10.02 -15.82 2.57
N THR A 14 9.73 -14.99 1.58
CA THR A 14 10.16 -15.14 0.18
C THR A 14 10.94 -13.90 -0.24
N ILE A 15 12.10 -14.08 -0.88
CA ILE A 15 12.86 -12.96 -1.45
C ILE A 15 12.22 -12.55 -2.79
N VAL A 16 11.95 -11.25 -2.94
CA VAL A 16 11.38 -10.65 -4.14
C VAL A 16 12.48 -9.84 -4.83
N ALA A 17 13.09 -10.41 -5.87
CA ALA A 17 14.21 -9.78 -6.59
C ALA A 17 13.76 -8.96 -7.81
N GLY A 18 12.49 -9.09 -8.21
CA GLY A 18 11.94 -8.34 -9.32
C GLY A 18 10.43 -8.51 -9.51
N PRO A 19 9.85 -7.85 -10.53
CA PRO A 19 8.41 -7.81 -10.76
C PRO A 19 7.75 -9.19 -10.87
N ALA A 20 8.39 -10.14 -11.55
CA ALA A 20 7.85 -11.49 -11.72
C ALA A 20 7.76 -12.26 -10.39
N ASP A 21 8.73 -12.07 -9.48
CA ASP A 21 8.69 -12.68 -8.15
C ASP A 21 7.56 -12.05 -7.33
N LEU A 22 7.38 -10.74 -7.45
CA LEU A 22 6.32 -10.01 -6.76
C LEU A 22 4.94 -10.50 -7.21
N ASP A 23 4.71 -10.61 -8.52
CA ASP A 23 3.45 -11.11 -9.07
C ASP A 23 3.17 -12.53 -8.57
N ALA A 24 4.17 -13.41 -8.58
CA ALA A 24 4.05 -14.78 -8.09
C ALA A 24 3.72 -14.86 -6.58
N VAL A 25 4.10 -13.87 -5.78
CA VAL A 25 3.71 -13.79 -4.37
C VAL A 25 2.32 -13.18 -4.22
N LEU A 26 2.01 -12.10 -4.95
CA LEU A 26 0.71 -11.43 -4.91
C LEU A 26 -0.44 -12.37 -5.30
N ASP A 27 -0.20 -13.28 -6.25
CA ASP A 27 -1.18 -14.30 -6.67
C ASP A 27 -1.49 -15.35 -5.59
N ARG A 28 -0.70 -15.38 -4.50
CA ARG A 28 -0.85 -16.30 -3.36
C ARG A 28 -1.24 -15.59 -2.07
N VAL A 29 -1.60 -14.30 -2.13
CA VAL A 29 -1.98 -13.53 -0.95
C VAL A 29 -3.22 -14.15 -0.31
N PRO A 30 -3.11 -14.61 0.96
CA PRO A 30 -4.27 -15.10 1.69
C PRO A 30 -5.17 -13.95 2.14
N SER A 31 -6.37 -14.26 2.63
CA SER A 31 -7.35 -13.27 3.09
C SER A 31 -6.90 -12.41 4.28
N ASN A 32 -5.85 -12.84 4.99
CA ASN A 32 -5.21 -12.08 6.07
C ASN A 32 -4.03 -11.22 5.59
N GLY A 33 -3.80 -11.12 4.27
CA GLY A 33 -2.79 -10.27 3.66
C GLY A 33 -1.36 -10.82 3.71
N MET A 34 -0.44 -9.97 3.25
CA MET A 34 1.01 -10.20 3.24
C MET A 34 1.76 -8.92 3.60
N SER A 35 3.00 -9.03 4.05
CA SER A 35 3.87 -7.87 4.26
C SER A 35 5.04 -7.88 3.29
N LEU A 36 5.32 -6.75 2.65
CA LEU A 36 6.56 -6.47 1.94
C LEU A 36 7.44 -5.63 2.85
N VAL A 37 8.68 -6.06 3.07
CA VAL A 37 9.64 -5.40 3.95
C VAL A 37 10.85 -4.98 3.14
N SER A 38 11.28 -3.73 3.29
CA SER A 38 12.52 -3.21 2.70
C SER A 38 13.75 -3.96 3.22
N GLU A 39 14.85 -3.94 2.47
CA GLU A 39 16.08 -4.68 2.85
C GLU A 39 16.62 -4.25 4.22
N ASP A 40 16.52 -2.96 4.56
CA ASP A 40 16.94 -2.41 5.85
C ASP A 40 15.94 -2.70 6.98
N GLY A 41 14.77 -3.27 6.66
CA GLY A 41 13.71 -3.57 7.62
C GLY A 41 13.00 -2.35 8.17
N VAL A 42 13.29 -1.15 7.64
CA VAL A 42 12.74 0.11 8.17
C VAL A 42 11.33 0.34 7.66
N GLN A 43 11.05 0.00 6.40
CA GLN A 43 9.77 0.25 5.78
C GLN A 43 9.04 -1.04 5.48
N THR A 44 7.76 -1.06 5.84
CA THR A 44 6.86 -2.18 5.57
C THR A 44 5.65 -1.70 4.81
N LEU A 45 5.24 -2.46 3.79
CA LEU A 45 3.97 -2.33 3.12
C LEU A 45 3.18 -3.62 3.33
N PHE A 46 2.15 -3.56 4.18
CA PHE A 46 1.15 -4.61 4.28
C PHE A 46 0.15 -4.47 3.13
N VAL A 47 -0.13 -5.58 2.45
CA VAL A 47 -1.03 -5.69 1.31
C VAL A 47 -2.11 -6.71 1.63
N ASN A 48 -3.37 -6.27 1.62
CA ASN A 48 -4.53 -7.16 1.68
C ASN A 48 -5.30 -7.09 0.38
N LEU A 49 -5.50 -8.24 -0.26
CA LEU A 49 -6.27 -8.39 -1.49
C LEU A 49 -7.54 -9.19 -1.15
N ALA A 50 -8.67 -8.52 -0.92
CA ALA A 50 -9.95 -9.16 -0.63
C ALA A 50 -11.00 -8.83 -1.71
N GLY A 51 -10.77 -9.34 -2.93
CA GLY A 51 -11.71 -9.23 -4.05
C GLY A 51 -12.06 -7.77 -4.37
N HIS A 52 -13.29 -7.36 -4.06
CA HIS A 52 -13.77 -6.00 -4.32
C HIS A 52 -13.21 -4.93 -3.36
N GLN A 53 -12.57 -5.34 -2.27
CA GLN A 53 -12.00 -4.44 -1.27
C GLN A 53 -10.54 -4.84 -1.02
N SER A 54 -9.60 -4.04 -1.53
CA SER A 54 -8.18 -4.18 -1.18
C SER A 54 -7.75 -3.01 -0.30
N GLY A 55 -6.71 -3.21 0.49
CA GLY A 55 -6.19 -2.19 1.38
C GLY A 55 -4.70 -2.33 1.60
N LEU A 56 -4.04 -1.20 1.91
CA LEU A 56 -2.64 -1.15 2.26
C LEU A 56 -2.47 -0.50 3.64
N THR A 57 -1.49 -1.00 4.37
CA THR A 57 -0.90 -0.28 5.50
C THR A 57 0.57 -0.06 5.17
N TRP A 58 1.03 1.18 5.23
CA TRP A 58 2.45 1.48 5.14
C TRP A 58 2.96 1.90 6.52
N GLU A 59 4.10 1.37 6.91
CA GLU A 59 4.70 1.60 8.21
C GLU A 59 6.18 1.93 8.04
N ASP A 60 6.65 2.90 8.81
CA ASP A 60 8.07 3.13 9.03
C ASP A 60 8.39 3.21 10.54
N ALA A 61 9.50 3.84 10.91
CA ALA A 61 9.92 3.96 12.30
C ALA A 61 9.01 4.86 13.16
N THR A 62 8.23 5.75 12.54
CA THR A 62 7.43 6.77 13.24
C THR A 62 5.95 6.68 12.92
N ASP A 63 5.60 6.29 11.70
CA ASP A 63 4.25 6.45 11.19
C ASP A 63 3.62 5.11 10.80
N ILE A 64 2.31 5.02 11.01
CA ILE A 64 1.46 3.94 10.48
C ILE A 64 0.35 4.60 9.68
N LEU A 65 0.36 4.36 8.38
CA LEU A 65 -0.55 4.99 7.43
C LEU A 65 -1.42 3.95 6.75
N LEU A 66 -2.69 4.28 6.56
CA LEU A 66 -3.66 3.46 5.86
C LEU A 66 -3.97 4.04 4.50
N SER A 67 -4.07 3.20 3.47
CA SER A 67 -4.39 3.66 2.12
C SER A 67 -5.82 4.19 2.03
N TRP A 68 -5.97 5.25 1.24
CA TRP A 68 -7.24 5.85 0.91
C TRP A 68 -7.40 6.03 -0.59
N GLY A 69 -8.37 5.29 -1.16
CA GLY A 69 -8.84 5.42 -2.53
C GLY A 69 -7.76 5.32 -3.62
N PRO A 70 -8.16 5.21 -4.90
CA PRO A 70 -7.26 5.55 -5.99
C PRO A 70 -7.04 7.07 -6.00
N LEU A 71 -5.80 7.50 -6.28
CA LEU A 71 -5.48 8.92 -6.43
C LEU A 71 -6.34 9.55 -7.55
N PRO A 72 -7.14 10.60 -7.28
CA PRO A 72 -7.93 11.25 -8.31
C PRO A 72 -7.06 11.87 -9.42
N PRO A 73 -7.52 11.92 -10.68
CA PRO A 73 -6.76 12.57 -11.76
C PRO A 73 -6.41 14.03 -11.41
N GLY A 74 -5.12 14.34 -11.39
CA GLY A 74 -4.61 15.68 -11.08
C GLY A 74 -4.39 15.98 -9.59
N ALA A 75 -4.73 15.05 -8.69
CA ALA A 75 -4.41 15.19 -7.28
C ALA A 75 -2.87 15.11 -7.07
N PRO A 76 -2.30 15.91 -6.15
CA PRO A 76 -0.92 15.75 -5.73
C PRO A 76 -0.65 14.33 -5.21
N PRO A 77 0.44 13.67 -5.64
CA PRO A 77 0.73 12.29 -5.29
C PRO A 77 1.18 12.16 -3.82
N GLY A 78 0.80 11.05 -3.17
CA GLY A 78 1.29 10.70 -1.82
C GLY A 78 0.88 11.64 -0.68
N GLN A 79 -0.23 12.38 -0.82
CA GLN A 79 -0.78 13.21 0.25
C GLN A 79 -1.15 12.40 1.50
N THR A 80 -0.98 13.03 2.66
CA THR A 80 -1.29 12.49 3.99
C THR A 80 -2.24 13.41 4.74
N PHE A 81 -3.16 12.83 5.51
CA PHE A 81 -3.91 13.52 6.55
C PHE A 81 -3.76 12.80 7.89
N ASP A 82 -3.73 13.57 8.96
CA ASP A 82 -3.62 13.07 10.34
C ASP A 82 -4.93 12.42 10.81
N ASP A 83 -6.07 12.80 10.22
CA ASP A 83 -7.39 12.23 10.52
C ASP A 83 -8.20 12.00 9.24
N ALA A 84 -8.92 10.88 9.20
CA ALA A 84 -9.86 10.53 8.14
C ALA A 84 -11.02 11.53 8.01
N GLU A 85 -11.49 12.11 9.12
CA GLU A 85 -12.53 13.13 9.15
C GLU A 85 -12.09 14.41 8.43
N ASP A 86 -10.83 14.81 8.61
CA ASP A 86 -10.25 15.96 7.91
C ASP A 86 -10.02 15.66 6.43
N ALA A 87 -9.66 14.41 6.11
CA ALA A 87 -9.46 13.97 4.73
C ALA A 87 -10.74 14.14 3.89
N PHE A 88 -11.93 13.83 4.44
CA PHE A 88 -13.21 14.04 3.75
C PHE A 88 -13.51 15.51 3.40
N ALA A 89 -12.88 16.47 4.09
CA ALA A 89 -13.06 17.89 3.80
C ALA A 89 -12.20 18.39 2.63
N ASP A 90 -11.19 17.62 2.20
CA ASP A 90 -10.31 17.99 1.10
C ASP A 90 -10.86 17.49 -0.25
N PRO A 91 -11.02 18.36 -1.27
CA PRO A 91 -11.59 17.99 -2.56
C PRO A 91 -10.72 17.05 -3.40
N TRP A 92 -9.45 16.90 -3.05
CA TRP A 92 -8.53 15.92 -3.62
C TRP A 92 -8.59 14.58 -2.90
N PHE A 93 -9.23 14.48 -1.74
CA PHE A 93 -9.52 13.24 -1.05
C PHE A 93 -10.97 12.81 -1.30
N ALA A 94 -11.13 11.54 -1.67
CA ALA A 94 -12.42 10.91 -2.00
C ALA A 94 -13.19 11.55 -3.18
N ALA A 95 -13.45 10.75 -4.21
CA ALA A 95 -14.62 11.01 -5.06
C ALA A 95 -15.89 10.92 -4.18
N ARG A 96 -16.96 11.68 -4.50
CA ARG A 96 -18.24 11.57 -3.78
C ARG A 96 -18.62 10.08 -3.64
N ASN A 97 -18.72 9.60 -2.40
CA ASN A 97 -19.06 8.22 -1.99
C ASN A 97 -17.93 7.17 -1.99
N ALA A 98 -16.65 7.55 -2.03
CA ALA A 98 -15.57 6.61 -1.74
C ALA A 98 -15.45 6.41 -0.22
N GLU A 99 -15.55 5.15 0.24
CA GLU A 99 -15.26 4.82 1.64
C GLU A 99 -13.73 4.75 1.87
N PRO A 100 -13.26 5.10 3.08
CA PRO A 100 -11.90 4.82 3.50
C PRO A 100 -11.59 3.33 3.26
N PHE A 101 -10.35 3.00 2.90
CA PHE A 101 -9.86 1.60 2.80
C PHE A 101 -10.36 0.76 1.60
N GLU A 102 -11.07 1.33 0.63
CA GLU A 102 -11.47 0.60 -0.58
C GLU A 102 -10.64 1.01 -1.80
N ILE A 103 -9.44 0.45 -1.92
CA ILE A 103 -8.73 0.48 -3.21
C ILE A 103 -9.03 -0.78 -4.01
N SER A 104 -8.98 -0.68 -5.34
CA SER A 104 -9.09 -1.87 -6.19
C SER A 104 -7.85 -2.77 -6.05
N GLU A 105 -8.00 -4.05 -6.34
CA GLU A 105 -6.89 -5.00 -6.37
C GLU A 105 -5.77 -4.54 -7.30
N ASP A 106 -6.12 -4.01 -8.48
CA ASP A 106 -5.15 -3.50 -9.46
C ASP A 106 -4.32 -2.35 -8.88
N VAL A 107 -4.93 -1.44 -8.12
CA VAL A 107 -4.23 -0.33 -7.46
C VAL A 107 -3.34 -0.85 -6.34
N ALA A 108 -3.79 -1.81 -5.54
CA ALA A 108 -2.99 -2.43 -4.49
C ALA A 108 -1.74 -3.13 -5.07
N ARG A 109 -1.92 -3.88 -6.17
CA ARG A 109 -0.82 -4.53 -6.89
C ARG A 109 0.14 -3.49 -7.47
N GLN A 110 -0.38 -2.43 -8.10
CA GLN A 110 0.46 -1.36 -8.64
C GLN A 110 1.26 -0.65 -7.54
N ALA A 111 0.70 -0.48 -6.35
CA ALA A 111 1.37 0.13 -5.20
C ALA A 111 2.49 -0.77 -4.67
N ALA A 112 2.28 -2.09 -4.65
CA ALA A 112 3.31 -3.06 -4.32
C ALA A 112 4.48 -3.02 -5.32
N HIS A 113 4.19 -2.89 -6.62
CA HIS A 113 5.21 -2.70 -7.66
C HIS A 113 5.96 -1.37 -7.50
N GLU A 114 5.26 -0.30 -7.13
CA GLU A 114 5.91 0.97 -6.80
C GLU A 114 6.85 0.82 -5.60
N PHE A 115 6.41 0.15 -4.54
CA PHE A 115 7.20 -0.13 -3.35
C PHE A 115 8.44 -0.98 -3.67
N LEU A 116 8.34 -2.00 -4.55
CA LEU A 116 9.50 -2.73 -5.05
C LEU A 116 10.50 -1.80 -5.78
N ARG A 117 9.98 -0.83 -6.55
CA ARG A 117 10.78 0.12 -7.33
C ARG A 117 11.30 1.31 -6.52
N THR A 118 10.84 1.56 -5.31
CA THR A 118 11.31 2.71 -4.52
C THR A 118 11.86 2.32 -3.16
N GLY A 119 11.36 1.26 -2.55
CA GLY A 119 11.50 0.98 -1.13
C GLY A 119 10.85 2.06 -0.25
N LEU A 120 9.99 2.91 -0.83
CA LEU A 120 9.37 4.08 -0.21
C LEU A 120 7.85 3.96 -0.27
N ARG A 121 7.15 4.69 0.63
CA ARG A 121 5.69 4.85 0.62
C ARG A 121 5.14 5.04 -0.80
N PRO A 122 4.22 4.17 -1.28
CA PRO A 122 3.59 4.33 -2.58
C PRO A 122 2.88 5.67 -2.73
N THR A 123 2.94 6.26 -3.91
CA THR A 123 2.42 7.61 -4.18
C THR A 123 1.15 7.61 -5.03
N ILE A 124 0.77 6.45 -5.55
CA ILE A 124 -0.43 6.23 -6.39
C ILE A 124 -1.74 6.09 -5.59
N VAL A 125 -1.65 6.10 -4.26
CA VAL A 125 -2.78 6.18 -3.34
C VAL A 125 -2.56 7.37 -2.42
N GLN A 126 -3.62 7.78 -1.74
CA GLN A 126 -3.52 8.72 -0.63
C GLN A 126 -3.42 7.98 0.70
N TRP A 127 -3.01 8.66 1.75
CA TRP A 127 -2.73 8.05 3.04
C TRP A 127 -3.40 8.83 4.16
N VAL A 128 -3.91 8.12 5.16
CA VAL A 128 -4.37 8.70 6.41
C VAL A 128 -3.62 8.05 7.57
N GLU A 129 -3.28 8.82 8.60
CA GLU A 129 -2.73 8.25 9.83
C GLU A 129 -3.74 7.29 10.47
N LYS A 130 -3.22 6.18 10.97
CA LYS A 130 -4.02 5.26 11.77
C LYS A 130 -4.19 5.85 13.18
N PRO A 131 -5.42 6.08 13.66
CA PRO A 131 -5.67 6.57 15.02
C PRO A 131 -5.25 5.57 16.11
#